data_AF-A0A381RR91-F1
#
_entry.id   AF-A0A381RR91-F1
#
_cell.length_a   1.000
_cell.length_b   1.000
_cell.length_c   1.000
_cell.angle_alpha   90.00
_cell.angle_beta   90.00
_cell.angle_gamma   90.00
#
_symmetry.space_group_name_H-M   'P 1'
#
loop_
_entity.id
_entity.type
_entity.pdbx_description
1 polymer ?
#
loop_
_entity_poly.entity_id
_entity_poly.type
_entity_poly.pdbx_seq_one_letter_code
_entity_poly.pdbx_strand_id
1 'polypeptide(L)'
;MYRPKSTALISMATLVAVSLIGCSSAPEESLISNYFRASRMRDNTTLANIAMVSFRPSERGIVQNFSLTSVSEEQRRPMRAREYSIAFEEAVAVEREFSDRKQAYQDENLGAIERVLEAEREESDVARRDREVQEAWVTWRAEMLQHAQTVSDARTLLAEERVVGEASTFSPSNPIDVAQYEGEIASKEAVIEASVQTPDDQTEQLTLTVTLERAELTAADGSPLNGRWIITKIDG
;
A
#
# COMPACT_ATOMS: atom_id res chain seq x y z
N MET A 1 -11.39 -21.92 76.55
CA MET A 1 -11.82 -21.76 75.14
C MET A 1 -10.95 -20.70 74.48
N TYR A 2 -9.98 -21.09 73.64
CA TYR A 2 -9.42 -20.23 72.59
C TYR A 2 -8.55 -21.09 71.65
N ARG A 3 -9.06 -21.43 70.45
CA ARG A 3 -8.26 -21.76 69.26
C ARG A 3 -8.11 -20.48 68.47
N PRO A 4 -6.92 -20.16 67.91
CA PRO A 4 -6.79 -20.08 66.44
C PRO A 4 -5.29 -20.23 65.97
N LYS A 5 -4.84 -20.43 64.72
CA LYS A 5 -5.32 -20.92 63.40
C LYS A 5 -4.11 -21.58 62.71
N SER A 6 -4.36 -22.55 61.84
CA SER A 6 -3.37 -23.11 60.90
C SER A 6 -2.95 -22.09 59.84
N THR A 7 -1.65 -21.97 59.60
CA THR A 7 -1.05 -21.30 58.44
C THR A 7 -0.78 -22.31 57.34
N ALA A 8 -1.47 -22.15 56.21
CA ALA A 8 -1.20 -22.90 54.97
C ALA A 8 -0.10 -22.16 54.18
N LEU A 9 0.99 -22.86 53.87
CA LEU A 9 2.05 -22.40 52.97
C LEU A 9 1.64 -22.74 51.53
N ILE A 10 1.49 -21.72 50.68
CA ILE A 10 1.30 -21.86 49.24
C ILE A 10 2.68 -21.75 48.59
N SER A 11 3.15 -22.86 48.03
CA SER A 11 4.39 -22.93 47.25
C SER A 11 4.15 -22.38 45.84
N MET A 12 4.85 -21.29 45.51
CA MET A 12 4.88 -20.67 44.18
C MET A 12 5.86 -21.46 43.29
N ALA A 13 5.37 -22.15 42.27
CA ALA A 13 6.19 -22.84 41.28
C ALA A 13 6.50 -21.89 40.10
N THR A 14 7.75 -21.46 39.98
CA THR A 14 8.25 -20.62 38.90
C THR A 14 8.54 -21.49 37.67
N LEU A 15 7.74 -21.37 36.61
CA LEU A 15 8.06 -21.93 35.29
C LEU A 15 9.16 -21.09 34.63
N VAL A 16 10.33 -21.68 34.41
CA VAL A 16 11.38 -21.10 33.56
C VAL A 16 11.21 -21.67 32.16
N ALA A 17 10.79 -20.81 31.21
CA ALA A 17 10.78 -21.13 29.79
C ALA A 17 12.20 -20.99 29.22
N VAL A 18 12.75 -22.10 28.74
CA VAL A 18 14.05 -22.12 28.04
C VAL A 18 13.78 -21.87 26.56
N SER A 19 14.15 -20.70 26.05
CA SER A 19 14.18 -20.41 24.61
C SER A 19 15.44 -21.00 23.99
N LEU A 20 15.26 -21.92 23.04
CA LEU A 20 16.32 -22.50 22.22
C LEU A 20 16.81 -21.44 21.22
N ILE A 21 18.04 -20.94 21.39
CA ILE A 21 18.74 -20.14 20.37
C ILE A 21 19.42 -21.11 19.42
N GLY A 22 18.81 -21.36 18.25
CA GLY A 22 19.48 -22.00 17.13
C GLY A 22 20.37 -20.98 16.40
N CYS A 23 21.65 -21.29 16.22
CA CYS A 23 22.62 -20.46 15.49
C CYS A 23 22.43 -20.49 13.96
N SER A 24 21.22 -20.18 13.50
CA SER A 24 20.98 -19.66 12.14
C SER A 24 20.49 -18.23 12.33
N SER A 25 21.18 -17.24 11.74
CA SER A 25 20.69 -15.86 11.70
C SER A 25 19.24 -15.86 11.24
N ALA A 26 18.37 -15.11 11.93
CA ALA A 26 16.95 -15.06 11.59
C ALA A 26 16.79 -14.66 10.10
N PRO A 27 15.82 -15.23 9.35
CA PRO A 27 15.68 -14.94 7.92
C PRO A 27 15.55 -13.43 7.61
N GLU A 28 15.01 -12.66 8.55
CA GLU A 28 14.92 -11.20 8.52
C GLU A 28 16.29 -10.53 8.50
N GLU A 29 17.24 -11.01 9.32
CA GLU A 29 18.59 -10.47 9.40
C GLU A 29 19.33 -10.59 8.06
N SER A 30 19.16 -11.73 7.37
CA SER A 30 19.73 -11.94 6.03
C SER A 30 19.16 -10.96 5.00
N LEU A 31 17.84 -10.76 4.98
CA LEU A 31 17.17 -9.82 4.10
C LEU A 31 17.66 -8.38 4.34
N ILE A 32 17.68 -7.94 5.60
CA ILE A 32 18.10 -6.59 6.01
C ILE A 32 19.59 -6.37 5.70
N SER A 33 20.43 -7.38 5.95
CA SER A 33 21.87 -7.33 5.60
C SER A 33 22.10 -7.20 4.10
N ASN A 34 21.38 -7.98 3.29
CA ASN A 34 21.45 -7.88 1.83
C ASN A 34 20.98 -6.50 1.33
N TYR A 35 19.93 -5.94 1.93
CA TYR A 35 19.45 -4.61 1.64
C TYR A 35 20.49 -3.52 1.89
N PHE A 36 21.04 -3.43 3.11
CA PHE A 36 22.02 -2.38 3.42
C PHE A 36 23.33 -2.56 2.63
N ARG A 37 23.72 -3.80 2.34
CA ARG A 37 24.85 -4.08 1.44
C ARG A 37 24.59 -3.54 0.04
N ALA A 38 23.41 -3.81 -0.54
CA ALA A 38 23.03 -3.34 -1.86
C ALA A 38 22.91 -1.80 -1.91
N SER A 39 22.32 -1.19 -0.87
CA SER A 39 22.24 0.26 -0.67
C SER A 39 23.63 0.92 -0.69
N ARG A 40 24.58 0.40 0.10
CA ARG A 40 25.96 0.90 0.15
C ARG A 40 26.64 0.83 -1.22
N MET A 41 26.40 -0.23 -1.98
CA MET A 41 26.99 -0.43 -3.31
C MET A 41 26.19 0.26 -4.43
N ARG A 42 25.04 0.89 -4.11
CA ARG A 42 24.08 1.45 -5.08
C ARG A 42 23.63 0.41 -6.11
N ASP A 43 23.49 -0.84 -5.69
CA ASP A 43 23.00 -1.94 -6.52
C ASP A 43 21.47 -1.86 -6.65
N ASN A 44 21.02 -1.03 -7.58
CA ASN A 44 19.60 -0.80 -7.84
C ASN A 44 18.88 -2.05 -8.35
N THR A 45 19.59 -2.99 -8.99
CA THR A 45 18.99 -4.24 -9.49
C THR A 45 18.60 -5.12 -8.32
N THR A 46 19.48 -5.27 -7.33
CA THR A 46 19.16 -6.03 -6.11
C THR A 46 18.08 -5.31 -5.30
N LEU A 47 18.21 -3.99 -5.10
CA LEU A 47 17.24 -3.19 -4.34
C LEU A 47 15.82 -3.29 -4.93
N ALA A 48 15.68 -3.16 -6.25
CA ALA A 48 14.39 -3.28 -6.94
C ALA A 48 13.72 -4.65 -6.74
N ASN A 49 14.50 -5.69 -6.42
CA ASN A 49 13.95 -7.00 -6.11
C ASN A 49 13.56 -7.16 -4.64
N ILE A 50 14.20 -6.48 -3.68
CA ILE A 50 13.98 -6.79 -2.25
C ILE A 50 13.37 -5.65 -1.43
N ALA A 51 13.19 -4.46 -2.02
CA ALA A 51 12.67 -3.31 -1.30
C ALA A 51 11.91 -2.32 -2.20
N MET A 52 10.95 -1.63 -1.59
CA MET A 52 10.24 -0.48 -2.19
C MET A 52 10.84 0.86 -1.79
N VAL A 53 11.66 0.86 -0.73
CA VAL A 53 12.25 2.08 -0.16
C VAL A 53 13.74 2.10 -0.38
N SER A 54 14.28 3.29 -0.62
CA SER A 54 15.72 3.50 -0.75
C SER A 54 16.31 4.10 0.53
N PHE A 55 17.39 3.50 1.01
CA PHE A 55 18.28 4.08 2.01
C PHE A 55 19.51 4.60 1.27
N ARG A 56 19.62 5.90 1.05
CA ARG A 56 20.66 6.46 0.16
C ARG A 56 21.86 6.96 0.98
N PRO A 57 23.09 6.53 0.66
CA PRO A 57 24.30 6.98 1.35
C PRO A 57 24.46 8.50 1.45
N SER A 58 24.07 9.24 0.42
CA SER A 58 24.18 10.71 0.38
C SER A 58 23.17 11.44 1.26
N GLU A 59 22.08 10.78 1.65
CA GLU A 59 20.97 11.39 2.38
C GLU A 59 20.90 10.88 3.83
N ARG A 60 21.11 9.58 4.03
CA ARG A 60 20.95 8.90 5.33
C ARG A 60 22.24 8.22 5.84
N GLY A 61 23.36 8.42 5.16
CA GLY A 61 24.62 7.76 5.50
C GLY A 61 24.67 6.28 5.14
N ILE A 62 25.69 5.58 5.62
CA ILE A 62 25.97 4.18 5.32
C ILE A 62 25.88 3.37 6.60
N VAL A 63 24.97 2.38 6.64
CA VAL A 63 24.94 1.39 7.71
C VAL A 63 26.19 0.51 7.60
N GLN A 64 27.07 0.59 8.60
CA GLN A 64 28.31 -0.18 8.69
C GLN A 64 28.06 -1.58 9.21
N ASN A 65 27.23 -1.68 10.25
CA ASN A 65 26.78 -2.91 10.89
C ASN A 65 25.45 -2.65 11.62
N PHE A 66 24.74 -3.72 11.97
CA PHE A 66 23.57 -3.64 12.84
C PHE A 66 23.43 -4.91 13.67
N SER A 67 22.65 -4.82 14.74
CA SER A 67 22.13 -5.97 15.49
C SER A 67 20.62 -6.01 15.41
N LEU A 68 20.04 -7.18 15.17
CA LEU A 68 18.60 -7.40 15.21
C LEU A 68 18.15 -7.49 16.69
N THR A 69 17.34 -6.54 17.12
CA THR A 69 16.89 -6.43 18.51
C THR A 69 15.59 -7.20 18.75
N SER A 70 14.62 -7.05 17.85
CA SER A 70 13.33 -7.76 17.95
C SER A 70 12.66 -7.90 16.58
N VAL A 71 11.75 -8.86 16.49
CA VAL A 71 10.83 -9.03 15.36
C VAL A 71 9.42 -9.15 15.95
N SER A 72 8.47 -8.39 15.41
CA SER A 72 7.07 -8.46 15.83
C SER A 72 6.44 -9.79 15.42
N GLU A 73 5.30 -10.12 16.02
CA GLU A 73 4.43 -11.15 15.46
C GLU A 73 3.97 -10.76 14.05
N GLU A 74 3.72 -11.77 13.22
CA GLU A 74 3.19 -11.57 11.88
C GLU A 74 1.72 -11.16 11.95
N GLN A 75 1.40 -10.03 11.34
CA GLN A 75 0.05 -9.54 11.14
C GLN A 75 -0.40 -9.85 9.71
N ARG A 76 -1.70 -10.06 9.52
CA ARG A 76 -2.29 -10.37 8.22
C ARG A 76 -3.46 -9.45 7.96
N ARG A 77 -3.55 -8.98 6.72
CA ARG A 77 -4.71 -8.24 6.21
C ARG A 77 -5.11 -8.79 4.84
N PRO A 78 -6.40 -8.75 4.48
CA PRO A 78 -6.83 -9.13 3.14
C PRO A 78 -6.17 -8.25 2.08
N MET A 79 -5.75 -8.87 0.97
CA MET A 79 -5.35 -8.17 -0.24
C MET A 79 -6.59 -7.90 -1.09
N ARG A 80 -6.93 -6.62 -1.27
CA ARG A 80 -8.20 -6.20 -1.90
C ARG A 80 -8.06 -5.81 -3.38
N ALA A 81 -6.94 -6.16 -4.03
CA ALA A 81 -6.67 -5.76 -5.41
C ALA A 81 -7.74 -6.28 -6.39
N ARG A 82 -8.23 -7.51 -6.20
CA ARG A 82 -9.32 -8.08 -7.02
C ARG A 82 -10.62 -7.30 -6.86
N GLU A 83 -11.01 -7.02 -5.62
CA GLU A 83 -12.20 -6.23 -5.31
C GLU A 83 -12.14 -4.84 -5.92
N TYR A 84 -11.01 -4.14 -5.75
CA TYR A 84 -10.82 -2.80 -6.32
C TYR A 84 -10.71 -2.81 -7.85
N SER A 85 -10.26 -3.91 -8.46
CA SER A 85 -10.27 -4.06 -9.92
C SER A 85 -11.69 -4.11 -10.46
N ILE A 86 -12.56 -4.89 -9.82
CA ILE A 86 -13.99 -4.95 -10.17
C ILE A 86 -14.63 -3.58 -9.98
N ALA A 87 -14.42 -2.93 -8.84
CA ALA A 87 -14.98 -1.60 -8.58
C ALA A 87 -14.50 -0.54 -9.58
N PHE A 88 -13.23 -0.61 -10.01
CA PHE A 88 -12.70 0.28 -11.05
C PHE A 88 -13.35 0.02 -12.42
N GLU A 89 -13.51 -1.25 -12.81
CA GLU A 89 -14.19 -1.62 -14.06
C GLU A 89 -15.65 -1.16 -14.08
N GLU A 90 -16.37 -1.34 -12.96
CA GLU A 90 -17.74 -0.85 -12.78
C GLU A 90 -17.82 0.67 -12.87
N ALA A 91 -16.93 1.41 -12.20
CA ALA A 91 -16.88 2.86 -12.28
C ALA A 91 -16.63 3.36 -13.72
N VAL A 92 -15.75 2.69 -14.47
CA VAL A 92 -15.49 2.99 -15.87
C VAL A 92 -16.71 2.70 -16.75
N ALA A 93 -17.42 1.60 -16.50
CA ALA A 93 -18.64 1.27 -17.22
C ALA A 93 -19.74 2.31 -16.99
N VAL A 94 -19.96 2.71 -15.73
CA VAL A 94 -20.93 3.75 -15.36
C VAL A 94 -20.58 5.10 -15.99
N GLU A 95 -19.30 5.50 -15.97
CA GLU A 95 -18.86 6.76 -16.61
C GLU A 95 -19.05 6.71 -18.14
N ARG A 96 -18.85 5.55 -18.77
CA ARG A 96 -19.12 5.39 -20.21
C ARG A 96 -20.61 5.57 -20.51
N GLU A 97 -21.49 4.90 -19.76
CA GLU A 97 -22.94 5.05 -19.92
C GLU A 97 -23.42 6.49 -19.65
N PHE A 98 -22.83 7.17 -18.67
CA PHE A 98 -23.07 8.59 -18.44
C PHE A 98 -22.63 9.45 -19.63
N SER A 99 -21.41 9.22 -20.13
CA SER A 99 -20.86 9.95 -21.27
C SER A 99 -21.72 9.80 -22.52
N ASP A 100 -22.21 8.58 -22.80
CA ASP A 100 -23.09 8.32 -23.94
C ASP A 100 -24.43 9.07 -23.82
N ARG A 101 -25.06 9.05 -22.64
CA ARG A 101 -26.31 9.81 -22.39
C ARG A 101 -26.09 11.31 -22.52
N LYS A 102 -24.97 11.81 -21.98
CA LYS A 102 -24.60 13.23 -22.05
C LYS A 102 -24.33 13.65 -23.50
N GLN A 103 -23.68 12.81 -24.29
CA GLN A 103 -23.45 13.07 -25.72
C GLN A 103 -24.78 13.15 -26.48
N ALA A 104 -25.68 12.19 -26.28
CA ALA A 104 -27.00 12.22 -26.91
C ALA A 104 -27.78 13.49 -26.54
N TYR A 105 -27.75 13.90 -25.27
CA TYR A 105 -28.37 15.15 -24.83
C TYR A 105 -27.74 16.37 -25.50
N GLN A 106 -26.42 16.41 -25.63
CA GLN A 106 -25.72 17.51 -26.31
C GLN A 106 -26.10 17.59 -27.78
N ASP A 107 -26.15 16.46 -28.48
CA ASP A 107 -26.49 16.40 -29.90
C ASP A 107 -27.93 16.90 -30.15
N GLU A 108 -28.87 16.54 -29.28
CA GLU A 108 -30.27 16.99 -29.36
C GLU A 108 -30.45 18.49 -29.04
N ASN A 109 -29.59 19.05 -28.18
CA ASN A 109 -29.74 20.40 -27.62
C ASN A 109 -28.63 21.37 -28.05
N LEU A 110 -27.80 21.02 -29.03
CA LEU A 110 -26.56 21.72 -29.38
C LEU A 110 -26.75 23.24 -29.51
N GLY A 111 -27.71 23.68 -30.32
CA GLY A 111 -27.92 25.11 -30.55
C GLY A 111 -28.42 25.86 -29.30
N ALA A 112 -29.12 25.20 -28.38
CA ALA A 112 -29.51 25.81 -27.10
C ALA A 112 -28.32 25.88 -26.14
N ILE A 113 -27.50 24.82 -26.08
CA ILE A 113 -26.27 24.79 -25.28
C ILE A 113 -25.30 25.88 -25.74
N GLU A 114 -25.09 26.04 -27.06
CA GLU A 114 -24.22 27.11 -27.60
C GLU A 114 -24.68 28.50 -27.16
N ARG A 115 -25.99 28.77 -27.18
CA ARG A 115 -26.55 30.04 -26.68
C ARG A 115 -26.37 30.22 -25.18
N VAL A 116 -26.52 29.14 -24.40
CA VAL A 116 -26.26 29.17 -22.95
C VAL A 116 -24.78 29.47 -22.68
N LEU A 117 -23.86 28.80 -23.38
CA LEU A 117 -22.42 29.02 -23.25
C LEU A 117 -22.00 30.43 -23.67
N GLU A 118 -22.62 30.99 -24.72
CA GLU A 118 -22.42 32.38 -25.13
C GLU A 118 -22.84 33.35 -24.03
N ALA A 119 -24.05 33.18 -23.50
CA ALA A 119 -24.57 34.03 -22.43
C ALA A 119 -23.71 33.92 -21.15
N GLU A 120 -23.28 32.71 -20.76
CA GLU A 120 -22.35 32.51 -19.65
C GLU A 120 -21.01 33.23 -19.87
N ARG A 121 -20.49 33.21 -21.10
CA ARG A 121 -19.21 33.87 -21.45
C ARG A 121 -19.30 35.39 -21.46
N GLU A 122 -20.43 35.93 -21.91
CA GLU A 122 -20.70 37.37 -21.96
C GLU A 122 -21.22 37.93 -20.62
N GLU A 123 -21.34 37.07 -19.59
CA GLU A 123 -21.95 37.41 -18.29
C GLU A 123 -23.38 37.99 -18.45
N SER A 124 -24.12 37.51 -19.46
CA SER A 124 -25.46 37.98 -19.80
C SER A 124 -26.55 36.99 -19.37
N ASP A 125 -27.79 37.48 -19.27
CA ASP A 125 -28.93 36.65 -18.85
C ASP A 125 -29.31 35.63 -19.93
N VAL A 126 -29.42 34.36 -19.54
CA VAL A 126 -29.92 33.30 -20.42
C VAL A 126 -31.39 33.54 -20.79
N ALA A 127 -31.68 33.47 -22.09
CA ALA A 127 -33.02 33.62 -22.63
C ALA A 127 -34.00 32.63 -21.99
N ARG A 128 -35.25 33.06 -21.72
CA ARG A 128 -36.25 32.23 -21.02
C ARG A 128 -36.45 30.84 -21.63
N ARG A 129 -36.38 30.73 -22.96
CA ARG A 129 -36.54 29.47 -23.71
C ARG A 129 -35.41 28.46 -23.49
N ASP A 130 -34.24 28.93 -23.04
CA ASP A 130 -33.01 28.15 -22.92
C ASP A 130 -32.71 27.82 -21.43
N ARG A 131 -33.57 28.24 -20.49
CA ARG A 131 -33.37 28.04 -19.03
C ARG A 131 -33.37 26.58 -18.61
N GLU A 132 -34.28 25.77 -19.16
CA GLU A 132 -34.31 24.33 -18.85
C GLU A 132 -33.02 23.64 -19.32
N VAL A 133 -32.49 24.05 -20.48
CA VAL A 133 -31.21 23.56 -21.01
C VAL A 133 -30.05 24.03 -20.14
N GLN A 134 -30.08 25.28 -19.65
CA GLN A 134 -29.08 25.80 -18.71
C GLN A 134 -29.04 24.99 -17.41
N GLU A 135 -30.20 24.75 -16.80
CA GLU A 135 -30.30 23.97 -15.55
C GLU A 135 -29.80 22.53 -15.74
N ALA A 136 -30.25 21.86 -16.80
CA ALA A 136 -29.76 20.53 -17.15
C ALA A 136 -28.25 20.53 -17.44
N TRP A 137 -27.73 21.53 -18.13
CA TRP A 137 -26.30 21.65 -18.44
C TRP A 137 -25.43 21.82 -17.19
N VAL A 138 -25.92 22.54 -16.17
CA VAL A 138 -25.25 22.62 -14.86
C VAL A 138 -25.19 21.24 -14.21
N THR A 139 -26.30 20.49 -14.21
CA THR A 139 -26.33 19.11 -13.68
C THR A 139 -25.37 18.19 -14.44
N TRP A 140 -25.36 18.23 -15.78
CA TRP A 140 -24.44 17.44 -16.62
C TRP A 140 -22.96 17.77 -16.37
N ARG A 141 -22.63 19.01 -15.98
CA ARG A 141 -21.25 19.39 -15.61
C ARG A 141 -20.90 18.88 -14.21
N ALA A 142 -21.83 18.98 -13.26
CA ALA A 142 -21.62 18.48 -11.90
C ALA A 142 -21.45 16.95 -11.85
N GLU A 143 -22.34 16.21 -12.52
CA GLU A 143 -22.27 14.75 -12.59
C GLU A 143 -21.00 14.25 -13.31
N MET A 144 -20.56 14.95 -14.37
CA MET A 144 -19.30 14.64 -15.05
C MET A 144 -18.09 14.73 -14.10
N LEU A 145 -18.03 15.78 -13.28
CA LEU A 145 -16.96 15.90 -12.28
C LEU A 145 -17.00 14.76 -11.26
N GLN A 146 -18.20 14.38 -10.81
CA GLN A 146 -18.39 13.29 -9.86
C GLN A 146 -17.97 11.93 -10.45
N HIS A 147 -18.35 11.62 -11.68
CA HIS A 147 -17.97 10.37 -12.31
C HIS A 147 -16.47 10.30 -12.59
N ALA A 148 -15.87 11.40 -13.07
CA ALA A 148 -14.43 11.50 -13.26
C ALA A 148 -13.67 11.29 -11.93
N GLN A 149 -14.15 11.89 -10.84
CA GLN A 149 -13.60 11.66 -9.51
C GLN A 149 -13.73 10.20 -9.08
N THR A 150 -14.91 9.59 -9.26
CA THR A 150 -15.16 8.18 -8.89
C THR A 150 -14.20 7.23 -9.60
N VAL A 151 -13.99 7.40 -10.91
CA VAL A 151 -13.02 6.61 -11.68
C VAL A 151 -11.59 6.84 -11.20
N SER A 152 -11.23 8.09 -10.88
CA SER A 152 -9.91 8.45 -10.37
C SER A 152 -9.63 7.83 -8.99
N ASP A 153 -10.60 7.90 -8.08
CA ASP A 153 -10.49 7.36 -6.72
C ASP A 153 -10.39 5.82 -6.76
N ALA A 154 -11.23 5.16 -7.56
CA ALA A 154 -11.17 3.71 -7.76
C ALA A 154 -9.82 3.25 -8.35
N ARG A 155 -9.29 4.00 -9.32
CA ARG A 155 -7.95 3.73 -9.87
C ARG A 155 -6.85 3.86 -8.82
N THR A 156 -6.93 4.89 -7.98
CA THR A 156 -5.95 5.16 -6.92
C THR A 156 -5.96 4.03 -5.90
N LEU A 157 -7.14 3.64 -5.41
CA LEU A 157 -7.29 2.50 -4.48
C LEU A 157 -6.74 1.20 -5.07
N LEU A 158 -7.04 0.92 -6.33
CA LEU A 158 -6.49 -0.25 -7.03
C LEU A 158 -4.96 -0.18 -7.11
N ALA A 159 -4.42 0.97 -7.50
CA ALA A 159 -2.97 1.15 -7.63
C ALA A 159 -2.25 0.94 -6.29
N GLU A 160 -2.73 1.56 -5.22
CA GLU A 160 -2.16 1.44 -3.87
C GLU A 160 -2.16 0.00 -3.35
N GLU A 161 -3.27 -0.70 -3.53
CA GLU A 161 -3.43 -2.07 -3.02
C GLU A 161 -2.54 -3.08 -3.78
N ARG A 162 -2.24 -2.81 -5.05
CA ARG A 162 -1.37 -3.67 -5.89
C ARG A 162 0.10 -3.60 -5.53
N VAL A 163 0.56 -2.50 -4.91
CA VAL A 163 1.99 -2.21 -4.72
C VAL A 163 2.74 -3.37 -4.07
N VAL A 164 2.26 -3.87 -2.92
CA VAL A 164 2.90 -4.98 -2.18
C VAL A 164 2.74 -6.31 -2.92
N GLY A 165 1.55 -6.56 -3.46
CA GLY A 165 1.26 -7.75 -4.27
C GLY A 165 2.26 -7.92 -5.41
N GLU A 166 2.39 -6.89 -6.25
CA GLU A 166 3.26 -6.90 -7.43
C GLU A 166 4.73 -7.00 -7.05
N ALA A 167 5.21 -6.18 -6.12
CA ALA A 167 6.62 -6.20 -5.75
C ALA A 167 7.05 -7.52 -5.10
N SER A 168 6.21 -8.08 -4.21
CA SER A 168 6.50 -9.34 -3.51
C SER A 168 6.47 -10.54 -4.45
N THR A 169 5.62 -10.53 -5.49
CA THR A 169 5.49 -11.62 -6.46
C THR A 169 6.24 -11.41 -7.77
N PHE A 170 6.90 -10.25 -7.93
CA PHE A 170 7.58 -9.88 -9.16
C PHE A 170 8.52 -10.97 -9.67
N SER A 171 8.32 -11.38 -10.92
CA SER A 171 9.14 -12.35 -11.63
C SER A 171 9.25 -11.94 -13.10
N PRO A 172 10.45 -11.57 -13.60
CA PRO A 172 10.62 -11.17 -15.00
C PRO A 172 10.25 -12.29 -15.99
N SER A 173 10.45 -13.54 -15.61
CA SER A 173 10.18 -14.71 -16.46
C SER A 173 8.71 -15.12 -16.46
N ASN A 174 7.94 -14.73 -15.45
CA ASN A 174 6.53 -15.09 -15.32
C ASN A 174 5.75 -13.94 -14.66
N PRO A 175 5.52 -12.83 -15.39
CA PRO A 175 4.72 -11.74 -14.87
C PRO A 175 3.27 -12.19 -14.68
N ILE A 176 2.64 -11.69 -13.62
CA ILE A 176 1.26 -12.00 -13.28
C ILE A 176 0.48 -10.71 -13.06
N ASP A 177 -0.84 -10.79 -13.18
CA ASP A 177 -1.74 -9.76 -12.70
C ASP A 177 -2.31 -10.14 -11.33
N VAL A 178 -1.81 -9.48 -10.27
CA VAL A 178 -2.22 -9.76 -8.88
C VAL A 178 -3.71 -9.48 -8.61
N ALA A 179 -4.39 -8.68 -9.44
CA ALA A 179 -5.82 -8.46 -9.31
C ALA A 179 -6.68 -9.67 -9.69
N GLN A 180 -6.09 -10.71 -10.30
CA GLN A 180 -6.78 -11.97 -10.59
C GLN A 180 -6.75 -12.96 -9.41
N TYR A 181 -6.07 -12.60 -8.32
CA TYR A 181 -5.83 -13.48 -7.19
C TYR A 181 -6.54 -12.97 -5.93
N GLU A 182 -6.88 -13.91 -5.05
CA GLU A 182 -7.27 -13.62 -3.67
C GLU A 182 -6.09 -13.88 -2.75
N GLY A 183 -6.12 -13.34 -1.54
CA GLY A 183 -5.05 -13.60 -0.59
C GLY A 183 -4.93 -12.54 0.49
N GLU A 184 -3.81 -12.61 1.18
CA GLU A 184 -3.49 -11.74 2.31
C GLU A 184 -2.12 -11.09 2.09
N ILE A 185 -1.94 -9.91 2.67
CA ILE A 185 -0.63 -9.32 2.91
C ILE A 185 -0.22 -9.66 4.35
N ALA A 186 0.86 -10.42 4.47
CA ALA A 186 1.55 -10.64 5.74
C ALA A 186 2.52 -9.49 5.99
N SER A 187 2.55 -8.97 7.21
CA SER A 187 3.41 -7.86 7.63
C SER A 187 4.04 -8.12 8.99
N LYS A 188 5.26 -7.66 9.19
CA LYS A 188 5.95 -7.67 10.48
C LYS A 188 7.01 -6.58 10.52
N GLU A 189 7.39 -6.18 11.72
CA GLU A 189 8.41 -5.16 11.95
C GLU A 189 9.64 -5.78 12.58
N ALA A 190 10.82 -5.44 12.07
CA ALA A 190 12.11 -5.77 12.64
C ALA A 190 12.77 -4.51 13.18
N VAL A 191 13.09 -4.49 14.47
CA VAL A 191 13.82 -3.38 15.10
C VAL A 191 15.29 -3.73 15.12
N ILE A 192 16.12 -2.84 14.58
CA ILE A 192 17.57 -2.99 14.56
C ILE A 192 18.25 -1.82 15.24
N GLU A 193 19.38 -2.07 15.88
CA GLU A 193 20.34 -1.04 16.25
C GLU A 193 21.45 -1.00 15.21
N ALA A 194 21.56 0.09 14.48
CA ALA A 194 22.46 0.25 13.35
C ALA A 194 23.55 1.29 13.65
N SER A 195 24.79 0.95 13.31
CA SER A 195 25.89 1.90 13.27
C SER A 195 25.96 2.56 11.90
N VAL A 196 25.70 3.85 11.84
CA VAL A 196 25.57 4.60 10.59
C VAL A 196 26.68 5.63 10.48
N GLN A 197 27.47 5.53 9.41
CA GLN A 197 28.41 6.57 9.03
C GLN A 197 27.67 7.64 8.23
N THR A 198 27.55 8.85 8.77
CA THR A 198 26.91 9.98 8.12
C THR A 198 27.76 10.50 6.94
N PRO A 199 27.19 11.31 6.04
CA PRO A 199 27.94 11.94 4.96
C PRO A 199 29.13 12.80 5.42
N ASP A 200 29.11 13.26 6.67
CA ASP A 200 30.17 14.07 7.30
C ASP A 200 31.23 13.21 8.02
N ASP A 201 31.29 11.89 7.72
CA ASP A 201 32.21 10.91 8.31
C ASP A 201 32.07 10.71 9.83
N GLN A 202 30.95 11.11 10.43
CA GLN A 202 30.64 10.79 11.82
C GLN A 202 29.92 9.44 11.92
N THR A 203 30.16 8.71 13.01
CA THR A 203 29.44 7.45 13.28
C THR A 203 28.41 7.69 14.37
N GLU A 204 27.16 7.37 14.05
CA GLU A 204 26.01 7.48 14.96
C GLU A 204 25.35 6.12 15.14
N GLN A 205 24.80 5.87 16.34
CA GLN A 205 23.97 4.71 16.60
C GLN A 205 22.51 5.11 16.42
N LEU A 206 21.82 4.46 15.47
CA LEU A 206 20.41 4.69 15.18
C LEU A 206 19.60 3.43 15.45
N THR A 207 18.45 3.59 16.10
CA THR A 207 17.44 2.54 16.16
C THR A 207 16.54 2.68 14.94
N LEU A 208 16.54 1.67 14.07
CA LEU A 208 15.71 1.67 12.86
C LEU A 208 14.61 0.61 12.98
N THR A 209 13.40 0.97 12.58
CA THR A 209 12.28 0.03 12.42
C THR A 209 12.10 -0.27 10.94
N VAL A 210 12.26 -1.54 10.58
CA VAL A 210 12.13 -2.04 9.21
C VAL A 210 10.82 -2.80 9.07
N THR A 211 9.91 -2.28 8.25
CA THR A 211 8.66 -2.98 7.91
C THR A 211 8.92 -3.95 6.77
N LEU A 212 8.59 -5.21 7.01
CA LEU A 212 8.68 -6.31 6.05
C LEU A 212 7.26 -6.72 5.66
N GLU A 213 7.01 -6.85 4.37
CA GLU A 213 5.72 -7.34 3.87
C GLU A 213 5.89 -8.44 2.81
N ARG A 214 4.88 -9.30 2.70
CA ARG A 214 4.81 -10.38 1.71
C ARG A 214 3.36 -10.60 1.29
N ALA A 215 3.15 -10.82 0.00
CA ALA A 215 1.86 -11.28 -0.51
C ALA A 215 1.77 -12.81 -0.47
N GLU A 216 0.66 -13.33 0.05
CA GLU A 216 0.29 -14.75 0.03
C GLU A 216 -1.00 -14.91 -0.74
N LEU A 217 -0.88 -15.30 -2.01
CA LEU A 217 -1.94 -15.28 -2.99
C LEU A 217 -2.44 -16.68 -3.32
N THR A 218 -3.67 -16.77 -3.80
CA THR A 218 -4.32 -18.00 -4.25
C THR A 218 -5.01 -17.74 -5.59
N ALA A 219 -4.69 -18.57 -6.57
CA ALA A 219 -5.32 -18.53 -7.89
C ALA A 219 -6.75 -19.09 -7.85
N ALA A 220 -7.52 -18.84 -8.92
CA ALA A 220 -8.90 -19.36 -9.02
C ALA A 220 -9.01 -20.89 -8.99
N ASP A 221 -7.94 -21.61 -9.38
CA ASP A 221 -7.86 -23.07 -9.30
C ASP A 221 -7.40 -23.59 -7.92
N GLY A 222 -7.19 -22.69 -6.95
CA GLY A 222 -6.72 -23.01 -5.61
C GLY A 222 -5.19 -23.13 -5.48
N SER A 223 -4.43 -22.93 -6.56
CA SER A 223 -2.97 -22.98 -6.51
C SER A 223 -2.41 -21.82 -5.68
N PRO A 224 -1.55 -22.08 -4.67
CA PRO A 224 -0.94 -21.03 -3.89
C PRO A 224 0.19 -20.36 -4.64
N LEU A 225 0.31 -19.05 -4.46
CA LEU A 225 1.41 -18.23 -4.94
C LEU A 225 1.90 -17.37 -3.77
N ASN A 226 3.02 -17.78 -3.19
CA ASN A 226 3.64 -17.05 -2.10
C ASN A 226 4.75 -16.16 -2.66
N GLY A 227 4.62 -14.86 -2.45
CA GLY A 227 5.67 -13.90 -2.75
C GLY A 227 6.86 -14.02 -1.82
N ARG A 228 7.85 -13.14 -2.02
CA ARG A 228 9.00 -13.00 -1.12
C ARG A 228 8.77 -11.86 -0.12
N TRP A 229 9.40 -11.95 1.05
CA TRP A 229 9.48 -10.82 1.96
C TRP A 229 10.28 -9.69 1.29
N ILE A 230 9.73 -8.48 1.37
CA ILE A 230 10.36 -7.26 0.87
C ILE A 230 10.31 -6.18 1.95
N ILE A 231 11.24 -5.25 1.89
CA ILE A 231 11.27 -4.09 2.80
C ILE A 231 10.41 -2.99 2.19
N THR A 232 9.32 -2.63 2.88
CA THR A 232 8.37 -1.61 2.41
C THR A 232 8.50 -0.29 3.16
N LYS A 233 9.16 -0.29 4.32
CA LYS A 233 9.41 0.93 5.10
C LYS A 233 10.65 0.81 5.97
N ILE A 234 11.33 1.94 6.19
CA ILE A 234 12.42 2.08 7.17
C ILE A 234 12.28 3.43 7.88
N ASP A 235 11.89 3.39 9.14
CA ASP A 235 11.79 4.56 10.02
C ASP A 235 12.98 4.63 11.00
N GLY A 236 13.32 5.84 11.43
CA GLY A 236 14.42 6.11 12.38
C GLY A 236 15.49 7.06 11.85
#